data_AF-A0A8H9KZ83-F1
#
_entry.id   AF-A0A8H9KZ83-F1
#
_cell.length_a   1.000
_cell.length_b   1.000
_cell.length_c   1.000
_cell.angle_alpha   90.00
_cell.angle_beta   90.00
_cell.angle_gamma   90.00
#
_symmetry.space_group_name_H-M   'P 1'
#
loop_
_entity.id
_entity.type
_entity.pdbx_description
1 polymer ?
#
loop_
_entity_poly.entity_id
_entity_poly.type
_entity_poly.pdbx_seq_one_letter_code
_entity_poly.pdbx_strand_id
1 'polypeptide(L)'
;MPGLYLAGLVVSLVGMTVLDARFRLFFWRAPWRAAAVTAIGMVFFVVWDVAGVAAGIFFIGPQRVLTGLVVAPEVPVEELFFLLLLCYTTMNAFGAVRPLVTRALDRRRT
;
A
#
# COMPACT_ATOMS: atom_id res chain seq x y z
N MET A 1 15.97 13.45 11.73
CA MET A 1 16.77 13.08 10.56
C MET A 1 15.80 12.98 9.39
N PRO A 2 15.97 13.78 8.33
CA PRO A 2 15.09 13.74 7.17
C PRO A 2 15.16 12.37 6.47
N GLY A 3 14.06 11.93 5.86
CA GLY A 3 13.95 10.67 5.11
C GLY A 3 13.72 9.40 5.96
N LEU A 4 13.63 9.50 7.29
CA LEU A 4 13.34 8.33 8.14
C LEU A 4 11.97 7.71 7.82
N TYR A 5 10.98 8.53 7.45
CA TYR A 5 9.67 8.02 7.07
C TYR A 5 9.74 7.19 5.79
N LEU A 6 10.41 7.73 4.75
CA LEU A 6 10.65 7.01 3.50
C LEU A 6 11.41 5.70 3.74
N ALA A 7 12.45 5.72 4.59
CA ALA A 7 13.20 4.51 4.94
C ALA A 7 12.29 3.45 5.60
N GLY A 8 11.41 3.86 6.53
CA GLY A 8 10.41 2.99 7.13
C GLY A 8 9.48 2.36 6.09
N LEU A 9 8.95 3.18 5.16
CA LEU A 9 8.08 2.71 4.08
C LEU A 9 8.78 1.70 3.17
N VAL A 10 10.04 1.96 2.79
CA VAL A 10 10.83 1.05 1.96
C VAL A 10 11.09 -0.27 2.70
N VAL A 11 11.48 -0.22 3.97
CA VAL A 11 11.67 -1.43 4.80
C VAL A 11 10.38 -2.24 4.88
N SER A 12 9.24 -1.59 5.11
CA SER A 12 7.93 -2.24 5.13
C SER A 12 7.56 -2.85 3.78
N LEU A 13 7.80 -2.15 2.67
CA LEU A 13 7.57 -2.65 1.31
C LEU A 13 8.41 -3.90 1.01
N VAL A 14 9.71 -3.86 1.34
CA VAL A 14 10.60 -5.02 1.20
C VAL A 14 10.13 -6.17 2.09
N GLY A 15 9.70 -5.90 3.32
CA GLY A 15 9.10 -6.92 4.17
C GLY A 15 7.87 -7.57 3.53
N MET A 16 6.99 -6.76 2.92
CA MET A 16 5.81 -7.26 2.22
C MET A 16 6.14 -8.06 0.97
N THR A 17 7.17 -7.69 0.18
CA THR A 17 7.60 -8.50 -0.96
C THR A 17 8.16 -9.85 -0.53
N VAL A 18 8.93 -9.89 0.57
CA VAL A 18 9.45 -11.15 1.14
C VAL A 18 8.31 -12.05 1.61
N LEU A 19 7.32 -11.50 2.32
CA LEU A 19 6.16 -12.27 2.78
C LEU A 19 5.32 -12.80 1.62
N ASP A 20 5.03 -11.95 0.63
CA ASP A 20 4.29 -12.35 -0.56
C ASP A 20 5.04 -13.45 -1.33
N ALA A 21 6.35 -13.34 -1.50
CA ALA A 21 7.16 -14.36 -2.12
C ALA A 21 7.12 -15.69 -1.35
N ARG A 22 7.27 -15.64 -0.03
CA ARG A 22 7.33 -16.81 0.84
C ARG A 22 6.01 -17.60 0.88
N PHE A 23 4.88 -16.88 0.89
CA PHE A 23 3.55 -17.46 1.07
C PHE A 23 2.69 -17.44 -0.20
N ARG A 24 3.19 -16.87 -1.31
CA ARG A 24 2.49 -16.70 -2.60
C ARG A 24 1.12 -16.05 -2.41
N LEU A 25 1.10 -14.86 -1.84
CA LEU A 25 -0.12 -14.19 -1.40
C LEU A 25 -0.83 -13.48 -2.55
N PHE A 26 -0.08 -12.71 -3.35
CA PHE A 26 -0.64 -11.77 -4.32
C PHE A 26 0.19 -11.68 -5.61
N PHE A 27 1.33 -10.98 -5.63
CA PHE A 27 2.15 -10.82 -6.84
C PHE A 27 2.77 -12.14 -7.27
N TRP A 28 3.30 -12.93 -6.32
CA TRP A 28 3.92 -14.23 -6.60
C TRP A 28 2.91 -15.31 -6.95
N ARG A 29 1.62 -15.01 -6.80
CA ARG A 29 0.51 -15.89 -7.19
C ARG A 29 0.00 -15.60 -8.60
N ALA A 30 -0.12 -14.32 -8.98
CA ALA A 30 -0.65 -13.91 -10.27
C ALA A 30 -0.11 -12.52 -10.66
N PRO A 31 1.12 -12.42 -11.23
CA PRO A 31 1.84 -11.15 -11.35
C PRO A 31 1.11 -10.11 -12.20
N TRP A 32 0.51 -10.50 -13.33
CA TRP A 32 -0.20 -9.56 -14.21
C TRP A 32 -1.48 -9.00 -13.59
N ARG A 33 -2.24 -9.86 -12.90
CA ARG A 33 -3.44 -9.44 -12.19
C ARG A 33 -3.09 -8.56 -11.00
N ALA A 34 -2.02 -8.92 -10.29
CA ALA A 34 -1.53 -8.13 -9.17
C ALA A 34 -1.08 -6.74 -9.63
N ALA A 35 -0.28 -6.66 -10.70
CA ALA A 35 0.14 -5.40 -11.28
C ALA A 35 -1.06 -4.53 -11.70
N ALA A 36 -2.06 -5.10 -12.39
CA ALA A 36 -3.25 -4.36 -12.79
C ALA A 36 -4.04 -3.84 -11.57
N VAL A 37 -4.28 -4.67 -10.56
CA VAL A 37 -5.01 -4.28 -9.34
C VAL A 37 -4.24 -3.20 -8.57
N THR A 38 -2.93 -3.36 -8.40
CA THR A 38 -2.09 -2.36 -7.74
C THR A 38 -2.08 -1.04 -8.51
N ALA A 39 -1.96 -1.07 -9.84
CA ALA A 39 -1.98 0.14 -10.66
C ALA A 39 -3.33 0.86 -10.57
N ILE A 40 -4.45 0.14 -10.64
CA ILE A 40 -5.79 0.72 -10.49
C ILE A 40 -5.96 1.33 -9.09
N GLY A 41 -5.54 0.60 -8.04
CA GLY A 41 -5.59 1.10 -6.66
C GLY A 41 -4.75 2.37 -6.47
N MET A 42 -3.53 2.37 -6.99
CA MET A 42 -2.65 3.54 -6.97
C MET A 42 -3.29 4.75 -7.66
N VAL A 43 -3.82 4.58 -8.88
CA VAL A 43 -4.49 5.67 -9.60
C VAL A 43 -5.68 6.19 -8.80
N PHE A 44 -6.52 5.29 -8.30
CA PHE A 44 -7.69 5.68 -7.51
C PHE A 44 -7.30 6.49 -6.26
N PHE A 45 -6.34 6.01 -5.47
CA PHE A 45 -5.94 6.69 -4.24
C PHE A 45 -5.19 7.99 -4.50
N VAL A 46 -4.39 8.08 -5.56
CA VAL A 46 -3.76 9.36 -5.93
C VAL A 46 -4.82 10.38 -6.35
N VAL A 47 -5.83 9.98 -7.13
CA VAL A 47 -6.95 10.88 -7.48
C VAL A 47 -7.70 11.32 -6.23
N TRP A 48 -7.92 10.41 -5.28
CA TRP A 48 -8.57 10.71 -4.01
C TRP A 48 -7.74 11.66 -3.14
N ASP A 49 -6.43 11.43 -3.05
CA ASP A 49 -5.49 12.27 -2.30
C ASP A 49 -5.47 13.70 -2.86
N VAL A 50 -5.35 13.84 -4.19
CA VAL A 50 -5.44 15.15 -4.87
C VAL A 50 -6.77 15.83 -4.59
N ALA A 51 -7.89 15.10 -4.59
CA ALA A 51 -9.19 15.67 -4.24
C ALA A 51 -9.24 16.15 -2.79
N GLY A 52 -8.62 15.41 -1.86
CA GLY A 52 -8.52 15.81 -0.45
C GLY A 52 -7.64 17.04 -0.22
N VAL A 53 -6.52 17.15 -0.94
CA VAL A 53 -5.68 18.36 -0.95
C VAL A 53 -6.45 19.56 -1.52
N ALA A 54 -7.14 19.38 -2.65
CA ALA A 54 -7.95 20.43 -3.27
C ALA A 54 -9.10 20.91 -2.37
N ALA A 55 -9.65 20.01 -1.55
CA ALA A 55 -10.68 20.34 -0.55
C ALA A 55 -10.10 20.95 0.75
N GLY A 56 -8.78 21.07 0.88
CA GLY A 56 -8.12 21.58 2.09
C GLY A 56 -8.16 20.61 3.28
N ILE A 57 -8.42 19.32 3.02
CA ILE A 57 -8.50 18.27 4.05
C ILE A 57 -7.11 17.69 4.33
N PHE A 58 -6.27 17.54 3.29
CA PHE A 58 -4.91 17.01 3.38
C PHE A 58 -3.88 18.13 3.20
N PHE A 59 -2.86 18.13 4.07
CA PHE A 59 -1.77 19.11 4.07
C PHE A 59 -0.54 18.56 4.80
N ILE A 60 0.64 19.08 4.46
CA ILE A 60 1.90 18.73 5.10
C ILE A 60 2.01 19.49 6.43
N GLY A 61 1.74 18.79 7.53
CA GLY A 61 1.96 19.33 8.86
C GLY A 61 3.46 19.55 9.17
N PRO A 62 3.80 20.36 10.19
CA PRO A 62 5.20 20.58 10.60
C PRO A 62 5.87 19.26 11.01
N GLN A 63 6.87 18.83 10.23
CA GLN A 63 7.58 17.58 10.50
C GLN A 63 9.03 17.62 10.02
N ARG A 64 9.89 16.78 10.63
CA ARG A 64 11.35 16.73 10.40
C ARG A 64 11.85 15.41 9.81
N VAL A 65 10.92 14.51 9.47
CA VAL A 65 11.23 13.13 9.04
C VAL A 65 10.98 12.87 7.57
N LEU A 66 10.28 13.78 6.87
CA LEU A 66 10.21 13.74 5.40
C LEU A 66 11.56 14.08 4.80
N THR A 67 11.73 13.66 3.55
CA THR A 67 12.82 14.05 2.67
C THR A 67 12.74 15.53 2.26
N GLY A 68 11.54 16.12 2.27
CA GLY A 68 11.28 17.46 1.75
C GLY A 68 11.05 17.50 0.24
N LEU A 69 11.09 16.35 -0.44
CA LEU A 69 10.71 16.23 -1.85
C LEU A 69 9.20 16.14 -1.97
N VAL A 70 8.63 17.00 -2.81
CA VAL A 70 7.19 17.05 -3.07
C VAL A 70 6.91 16.73 -4.53
N VAL A 71 5.88 15.92 -4.77
CA VAL A 71 5.41 15.53 -6.11
C VAL A 71 4.44 16.58 -6.65
N ALA A 72 3.62 17.15 -5.76
CA ALA A 72 2.68 18.23 -6.02
C ALA A 72 2.56 19.11 -4.74
N PRO A 73 1.90 20.28 -4.79
CA PRO A 73 1.63 21.05 -3.58
C PRO A 73 0.97 20.18 -2.52
N GLU A 74 1.51 20.21 -1.30
CA GLU A 74 1.04 19.40 -0.17
C GLU A 74 1.11 17.86 -0.33
N VAL A 75 1.73 17.34 -1.40
CA VAL A 75 1.89 15.90 -1.65
C VAL A 75 3.37 15.51 -1.60
N PRO A 76 3.88 15.00 -0.46
CA PRO A 76 5.26 14.55 -0.33
C PRO A 76 5.49 13.25 -1.13
N VAL A 77 6.72 13.01 -1.59
CA VAL A 77 7.04 11.80 -2.36
C VAL A 77 6.76 10.51 -1.58
N GLU A 78 6.92 10.55 -0.26
CA GLU A 78 6.61 9.46 0.65
C GLU A 78 5.15 9.01 0.57
N GLU A 79 4.22 9.89 0.19
CA GLU A 79 2.81 9.55 0.05
C GLU A 79 2.60 8.47 -1.03
N LEU A 80 3.33 8.53 -2.15
CA LEU A 80 3.26 7.50 -3.18
C LEU A 80 3.74 6.13 -2.67
N PHE A 81 4.76 6.11 -1.81
CA PHE A 81 5.26 4.89 -1.18
C PHE A 81 4.27 4.36 -0.14
N PHE A 82 3.62 5.26 0.60
CA PHE A 82 2.58 4.92 1.55
C PHE A 82 1.36 4.31 0.85
N LEU A 83 0.86 4.92 -0.23
CA LEU A 83 -0.26 4.38 -1.02
C LEU A 83 0.08 3.03 -1.65
N LEU A 84 1.32 2.87 -2.14
CA LEU A 84 1.79 1.58 -2.66
C LEU A 84 1.81 0.52 -1.55
N LEU A 85 2.36 0.86 -0.38
CA LEU A 85 2.39 -0.02 0.77
C LEU A 85 0.99 -0.38 1.25
N LEU A 86 0.07 0.58 1.30
CA LEU A 86 -1.34 0.39 1.64
C LEU A 86 -1.97 -0.62 0.68
N CYS A 87 -1.94 -0.35 -0.62
CA CYS A 87 -2.48 -1.24 -1.64
C CYS A 87 -1.89 -2.64 -1.54
N TYR A 88 -0.56 -2.74 -1.39
CA TYR A 88 0.12 -4.02 -1.38
C TYR A 88 -0.20 -4.82 -0.10
N THR A 89 -0.16 -4.17 1.06
CA THR A 89 -0.44 -4.80 2.35
C THR A 89 -1.88 -5.28 2.41
N THR A 90 -2.84 -4.50 1.92
CA THR A 90 -4.26 -4.91 1.84
C THR A 90 -4.42 -6.18 1.00
N MET A 91 -3.77 -6.26 -0.15
CA MET A 91 -3.86 -7.44 -1.01
C MET A 91 -3.15 -8.66 -0.43
N ASN A 92 -2.00 -8.48 0.24
CA ASN A 92 -1.33 -9.55 0.97
C ASN A 92 -2.20 -10.07 2.12
N ALA A 93 -2.82 -9.18 2.89
CA ALA A 93 -3.75 -9.54 3.96
C ALA A 93 -4.96 -10.32 3.41
N PHE A 94 -5.54 -9.86 2.31
CA PHE A 94 -6.62 -10.57 1.63
C PHE A 94 -6.18 -11.97 1.16
N GLY A 95 -5.01 -12.07 0.54
CA GLY A 95 -4.41 -13.34 0.10
C GLY A 95 -4.17 -14.32 1.25
N ALA A 96 -3.79 -13.82 2.43
CA ALA A 96 -3.58 -14.62 3.63
C ALA A 96 -4.90 -15.07 4.28
N VAL A 97 -5.90 -14.17 4.38
CA VAL A 97 -7.15 -14.43 5.10
C VAL A 97 -8.14 -15.25 4.29
N ARG A 98 -8.27 -15.00 2.98
CA ARG A 98 -9.27 -15.65 2.12
C ARG A 98 -9.23 -17.18 2.22
N PRO A 99 -8.08 -17.87 2.12
CA PRO A 99 -8.03 -19.33 2.25
C PRO A 99 -8.39 -19.85 3.64
N LEU A 100 -8.19 -19.07 4.70
CA LEU A 100 -8.57 -19.45 6.07
C LEU A 100 -10.09 -19.41 6.22
N VAL A 101 -10.71 -18.34 5.73
CA VAL A 101 -12.17 -18.17 5.75
C VAL A 101 -12.86 -19.26 4.93
N THR A 102 -12.37 -19.55 3.71
CA THR A 102 -12.96 -20.61 2.88
C THR A 102 -12.94 -21.97 3.59
N ARG A 103 -11.80 -22.37 4.18
CA ARG A 103 -11.70 -23.63 4.93
C ARG A 103 -12.61 -23.69 6.15
N ALA A 104 -12.77 -22.57 6.85
CA ALA A 104 -13.65 -22.51 8.02
C ALA A 104 -15.12 -22.67 7.65
N LEU A 105 -15.54 -22.12 6.51
CA LEU A 105 -16.91 -22.26 5.99
C LEU A 105 -17.21 -23.68 5.50
N ASP A 106 -16.24 -24.32 4.83
CA ASP A 106 -16.41 -25.70 4.36
C ASP A 106 -16.61 -26.69 5.52
N ARG A 107 -15.85 -26.54 6.61
CA ARG A 107 -16.00 -27.36 7.83
C ARG A 107 -17.34 -27.23 8.55
N ARG A 108 -18.07 -26.13 8.34
CA ARG A 108 -19.41 -25.93 8.95
C ARG A 108 -20.53 -26.56 8.14
N ARG A 109 -20.27 -26.93 6.88
CA ARG A 109 -21.27 -27.52 5.96
C ARG A 109 -21.27 -29.05 5.98
N THR A 110 -20.20 -29.65 6.49
CA THR A 110 -20.06 -31.09 6.76
C THR A 110 -20.49 -31.40 8.18
#